data_AF-A0A5N7ZN43-F1
#
_entry.id   AF-A0A5N7ZN43-F1
#
_cell.length_a   1.000
_cell.length_b   1.000
_cell.length_c   1.000
_cell.angle_alpha   90.00
_cell.angle_beta   90.00
_cell.angle_gamma   90.00
#
_symmetry.space_group_name_H-M   'P 1'
#
loop_
_entity.id
_entity.type
_entity.pdbx_description
1 polymer ?
#
loop_
_entity_poly.entity_id
_entity_poly.type
_entity_poly.pdbx_seq_one_letter_code
_entity_poly.pdbx_strand_id
1 'polypeptide(L)'
;MTADAPSLMPGATLPPRAAEFHASRPAKSLLDLLYDGFLMLFLLKSGQEPTDAAAFSARVQQFLADYERAAKKMDIAAEDVYATKYAFCAAVDETVLNSRFAIRDAWMLQPLQLTLFGEQLAGENFFARLEDLRAQGAPRLQSLEIYYMCLLLGFQGKYLIEGQEKLGYLTARLGDEIALLRGKRTGFAPHWPLPDKVAHTLKRDVPLWSVMALFALLGLLAFLGMGHFLNTEMQTAMAPYHDIVKLGPRAAHLTISLP
;
A
#
# COMPACT_ATOMS: atom_id res chain seq x y z
N MET A 1 0.87 -19.22 26.61
CA MET A 1 2.19 -18.85 26.07
C MET A 1 2.03 -18.72 24.56
N THR A 2 1.69 -17.52 24.10
CA THR A 2 1.57 -17.18 22.69
C THR A 2 2.99 -17.15 22.13
N ALA A 3 3.32 -18.11 21.26
CA ALA A 3 4.56 -18.07 20.51
C ALA A 3 4.44 -16.94 19.49
N ASP A 4 5.00 -15.76 19.80
CA ASP A 4 5.27 -14.73 18.80
C ASP A 4 6.15 -15.37 17.72
N ALA A 5 5.67 -15.40 16.48
CA ALA A 5 6.47 -15.83 15.36
C ALA A 5 7.66 -14.88 15.22
N PRO A 6 8.91 -15.37 15.12
CA PRO A 6 10.06 -14.50 14.95
C PRO A 6 9.93 -13.73 13.64
N SER A 7 9.72 -12.41 13.75
CA SER A 7 9.60 -11.52 12.59
C SER A 7 10.87 -11.56 11.75
N LEU A 8 10.71 -11.69 10.43
CA LEU A 8 11.82 -11.82 9.49
C LEU A 8 12.69 -10.55 9.43
N MET A 9 12.10 -9.39 9.76
CA MET A 9 12.77 -8.10 9.84
C MET A 9 12.62 -7.50 11.26
N PRO A 10 13.56 -7.78 12.19
CA PRO A 10 13.57 -7.15 13.50
C PRO A 10 13.80 -5.64 13.33
N GLY A 11 12.80 -4.85 13.72
CA GLY A 11 12.81 -3.38 13.60
C GLY A 11 11.80 -2.79 12.61
N ALA A 12 11.21 -3.61 11.74
CA ALA A 12 10.13 -3.16 10.87
C ALA A 12 8.81 -3.07 11.67
N THR A 13 8.34 -1.85 11.94
CA THR A 13 7.03 -1.65 12.59
C THR A 13 5.89 -1.78 11.60
N LEU A 14 5.10 -2.84 11.74
CA LEU A 14 3.80 -2.97 11.11
C LEU A 14 2.78 -2.01 11.74
N PRO A 15 1.78 -1.53 10.98
CA PRO A 15 0.59 -0.96 11.60
C PRO A 15 -0.11 -2.03 12.46
N PRO A 16 -0.51 -1.73 13.71
CA PRO A 16 -0.95 -2.71 14.71
C PRO A 16 -2.13 -3.58 14.22
N ARG A 17 -3.02 -3.00 13.40
CA ARG A 17 -4.19 -3.66 12.85
C ARG A 17 -3.88 -4.77 11.84
N ALA A 18 -2.74 -4.73 11.15
CA ALA A 18 -2.33 -5.77 10.22
C ALA A 18 -1.75 -6.99 10.97
N ALA A 19 -0.94 -6.76 12.01
CA ALA A 19 -0.35 -7.83 12.81
C ALA A 19 -1.41 -8.68 13.55
N GLU A 20 -2.41 -8.03 14.16
CA GLU A 20 -3.47 -8.70 14.91
C GLU A 20 -4.43 -9.53 14.03
N PHE A 21 -4.70 -9.06 12.81
CA PHE A 21 -5.63 -9.72 11.88
C PHE A 21 -5.08 -11.04 11.32
N HIS A 22 -3.76 -11.13 11.14
CA HIS A 22 -3.12 -12.30 10.53
C HIS A 22 -2.70 -13.37 11.56
N ALA A 23 -2.33 -12.98 12.80
CA ALA A 23 -1.94 -13.92 13.85
C ALA A 23 -3.08 -14.87 14.31
N SER A 24 -4.34 -14.57 13.98
CA SER A 24 -5.53 -15.28 14.48
C SER A 24 -6.20 -16.23 13.48
N ARG A 25 -5.74 -16.31 12.23
CA ARG A 25 -6.39 -17.14 11.18
C ARG A 25 -5.55 -18.37 10.85
N PRO A 26 -6.09 -19.60 10.89
CA PRO A 26 -5.38 -20.77 10.39
C PRO A 26 -5.11 -20.57 8.90
N ALA A 27 -3.86 -20.78 8.48
CA ALA A 27 -3.48 -20.69 7.07
C ALA A 27 -4.25 -21.75 6.25
N LYS A 28 -4.91 -21.32 5.17
CA LYS A 28 -5.73 -22.20 4.32
C LYS A 28 -5.15 -22.38 2.92
N SER A 29 -4.12 -21.61 2.56
CA SER A 29 -3.48 -21.61 1.25
C SER A 29 -1.97 -21.40 1.35
N LEU A 30 -1.25 -21.72 0.28
CA LEU A 30 0.18 -21.40 0.16
C LEU A 30 0.45 -19.89 0.27
N LEU A 31 -0.48 -19.05 -0.20
CA LEU A 31 -0.38 -17.60 -0.11
C LEU A 31 -0.44 -17.13 1.34
N ASP A 32 -1.32 -17.71 2.16
CA ASP A 32 -1.40 -17.38 3.59
C ASP A 32 -0.09 -17.75 4.31
N LEU A 33 0.52 -18.88 3.96
CA LEU A 33 1.78 -19.32 4.56
C LEU A 33 2.97 -18.45 4.14
N LEU A 34 2.96 -17.88 2.94
CA LEU A 34 4.01 -16.98 2.44
C LEU A 34 3.76 -15.50 2.76
N TYR A 35 2.67 -15.17 3.45
CA TYR A 35 2.28 -13.78 3.72
C TYR A 35 3.40 -12.96 4.36
N ASP A 36 4.02 -13.47 5.43
CA ASP A 36 5.11 -12.78 6.13
C ASP A 36 6.34 -12.59 5.22
N GLY A 37 6.58 -13.54 4.32
CA GLY A 37 7.61 -13.45 3.30
C GLY A 37 7.32 -12.34 2.28
N PHE A 38 6.07 -12.23 1.81
CA PHE A 38 5.69 -11.16 0.88
C PHE A 38 5.66 -9.78 1.53
N LEU A 39 5.30 -9.71 2.81
CA LEU A 39 5.42 -8.50 3.59
C LEU A 39 6.90 -8.08 3.71
N MET A 40 7.79 -9.02 4.03
CA MET A 40 9.23 -8.77 4.05
C MET A 40 9.73 -8.27 2.68
N LEU A 41 9.29 -8.90 1.59
CA LEU A 41 9.65 -8.46 0.23
C LEU A 41 9.16 -7.04 -0.07
N PHE A 42 7.94 -6.71 0.36
CA PHE A 42 7.40 -5.35 0.26
C PHE A 42 8.24 -4.34 1.07
N LEU A 43 8.68 -4.70 2.28
CA LEU A 43 9.56 -3.86 3.10
C LEU A 43 10.91 -3.61 2.44
N LEU A 44 11.53 -4.65 1.88
CA LEU A 44 12.76 -4.50 1.07
C LEU A 44 12.53 -3.52 -0.09
N LYS A 45 11.43 -3.66 -0.81
CA LYS A 45 11.09 -2.75 -1.92
C LYS A 45 10.84 -1.31 -1.47
N SER A 46 10.37 -1.11 -0.24
CA SER A 46 10.21 0.22 0.37
C SER A 46 11.53 0.86 0.85
N GLY A 47 12.66 0.15 0.70
CA GLY A 47 13.99 0.63 1.08
C GLY A 47 14.41 0.27 2.51
N GLN A 48 13.67 -0.60 3.21
CA GLN A 48 14.07 -1.09 4.53
C GLN A 48 15.18 -2.14 4.38
N GLU A 49 16.41 -1.73 4.63
CA GLU A 49 17.59 -2.56 4.46
C GLU A 49 17.85 -3.48 5.69
N PRO A 50 18.12 -4.78 5.48
CA PRO A 50 18.65 -5.65 6.53
C PRO A 50 20.09 -5.28 6.90
N THR A 51 20.43 -5.30 8.19
CA THR A 51 21.77 -4.91 8.67
C THR A 51 22.89 -5.85 8.26
N ASP A 52 22.60 -7.15 8.11
CA ASP A 52 23.60 -8.18 7.79
C ASP A 52 23.06 -9.19 6.78
N ALA A 53 23.82 -9.42 5.71
CA ALA A 53 23.42 -10.27 4.59
C ALA A 53 23.29 -11.74 4.99
N ALA A 54 24.25 -12.28 5.74
CA ALA A 54 24.30 -13.69 6.11
C ALA A 54 23.18 -14.03 7.09
N ALA A 55 22.98 -13.20 8.12
CA ALA A 55 21.89 -13.34 9.07
C ALA A 55 20.52 -13.15 8.43
N PHE A 56 20.41 -12.29 7.41
CA PHE A 56 19.17 -12.14 6.64
C PHE A 56 18.89 -13.38 5.79
N SER A 57 19.88 -13.88 5.04
CA SER A 57 19.75 -15.11 4.25
C SER A 57 19.37 -16.31 5.12
N ALA A 58 20.04 -16.49 6.27
CA ALA A 58 19.73 -17.56 7.21
C ALA A 58 18.27 -17.48 7.73
N ARG A 59 17.77 -16.27 8.01
CA ARG A 59 16.37 -16.07 8.42
C ARG A 59 15.38 -16.43 7.32
N VAL A 60 15.65 -16.02 6.07
CA VAL A 60 14.81 -16.38 4.93
C VAL A 60 14.81 -17.89 4.69
N GLN A 61 15.97 -18.54 4.79
CA GLN A 61 16.08 -20.00 4.66
C GLN A 61 15.30 -20.73 5.76
N GLN A 62 15.39 -20.27 7.00
CA GLN A 62 14.63 -20.85 8.12
C GLN A 62 13.12 -20.68 7.91
N PHE A 63 12.67 -19.50 7.47
CA PHE A 63 11.27 -19.26 7.14
C PHE A 63 10.77 -20.18 6.03
N LEU A 64 11.55 -20.39 4.98
CA LEU A 64 11.19 -21.28 3.88
C LEU A 64 11.16 -22.76 4.32
N ALA A 65 11.99 -23.15 5.28
CA ALA A 65 11.91 -24.47 5.91
C ALA A 65 10.63 -24.63 6.75
N ASP A 66 10.22 -23.58 7.47
CA ASP A 66 8.98 -23.58 8.25
C ASP A 66 7.75 -23.61 7.35
N TYR A 67 7.77 -22.83 6.27
CA TYR A 67 6.80 -22.84 5.19
C TYR A 67 6.63 -24.24 4.59
N GLU A 68 7.72 -24.92 4.24
CA GLU A 68 7.68 -26.27 3.68
C GLU A 68 7.09 -27.28 4.67
N ARG A 69 7.47 -27.21 5.95
CA ARG A 69 6.88 -28.05 7.00
C ARG A 69 5.39 -27.79 7.18
N ALA A 70 4.94 -26.54 7.09
CA ALA A 70 3.54 -26.17 7.21
C ALA A 70 2.73 -26.63 5.99
N ALA A 71 3.23 -26.40 4.77
CA ALA A 71 2.59 -26.83 3.53
C ALA A 71 2.45 -28.36 3.47
N LYS A 72 3.46 -29.10 3.93
CA LYS A 72 3.39 -30.57 4.03
C LYS A 72 2.30 -31.05 5.01
N LYS A 73 2.09 -30.34 6.12
CA LYS A 73 0.99 -30.65 7.07
C LYS A 73 -0.39 -30.39 6.47
N MET A 74 -0.47 -29.53 5.46
CA MET A 74 -1.69 -29.22 4.71
C MET A 74 -1.90 -30.14 3.49
N ASP A 75 -1.09 -31.20 3.33
CA ASP A 75 -1.15 -32.14 2.22
C ASP A 75 -0.97 -31.48 0.83
N ILE A 76 -0.19 -30.40 0.79
CA ILE A 76 0.14 -29.73 -0.47
C ILE A 76 1.21 -30.53 -1.23
N ALA A 77 1.04 -30.65 -2.55
CA ALA A 77 1.98 -31.36 -3.41
C ALA A 77 3.40 -30.76 -3.30
N ALA A 78 4.41 -31.63 -3.17
CA ALA A 78 5.80 -31.22 -3.05
C ALA A 78 6.28 -30.36 -4.23
N GLU A 79 5.75 -30.61 -5.42
CA GLU A 79 6.02 -29.83 -6.62
C GLU A 79 5.52 -28.38 -6.52
N ASP A 80 4.37 -28.15 -5.87
CA ASP A 80 3.86 -26.80 -5.63
C ASP A 80 4.71 -26.08 -4.58
N VAL A 81 5.10 -26.78 -3.52
CA VAL A 81 6.02 -26.24 -2.49
C VAL A 81 7.36 -25.86 -3.12
N TYR A 82 7.91 -26.70 -4.01
CA TYR A 82 9.14 -26.41 -4.72
C TYR A 82 9.00 -25.19 -5.63
N ALA A 83 7.96 -25.15 -6.47
CA ALA A 83 7.75 -24.08 -7.44
C ALA A 83 7.55 -22.71 -6.76
N THR A 84 6.80 -22.69 -5.66
CA THR A 84 6.54 -21.46 -4.89
C THR A 84 7.76 -20.97 -4.11
N LYS A 85 8.53 -21.87 -3.49
CA LYS A 85 9.84 -21.51 -2.88
C LYS A 85 10.77 -20.90 -3.93
N TYR A 86 10.83 -21.50 -5.12
CA TYR A 86 11.65 -21.02 -6.23
C TYR A 86 11.25 -19.60 -6.65
N ALA A 87 9.97 -19.38 -6.91
CA ALA A 87 9.44 -18.07 -7.30
C ALA A 87 9.70 -16.99 -6.25
N PHE A 88 9.54 -17.33 -4.98
CA PHE A 88 9.78 -16.41 -3.87
C PHE A 88 11.27 -16.06 -3.74
N CYS A 89 12.16 -17.05 -3.77
CA CYS A 89 13.60 -16.80 -3.72
C CYS A 89 14.05 -15.93 -4.89
N ALA A 90 13.48 -16.15 -6.08
CA ALA A 90 13.80 -15.34 -7.24
C ALA A 90 13.39 -13.87 -7.09
N ALA A 91 12.23 -13.62 -6.49
CA ALA A 91 11.77 -12.26 -6.20
C ALA A 91 12.64 -11.57 -5.14
N VAL A 92 13.03 -12.29 -4.08
CA VAL A 92 13.92 -11.74 -3.03
C VAL A 92 15.28 -11.41 -3.60
N ASP A 93 15.92 -12.35 -4.31
CA ASP A 93 17.24 -12.15 -4.90
C ASP A 93 17.25 -10.97 -5.87
N GLU A 94 16.28 -10.90 -6.78
CA GLU A 94 16.17 -9.77 -7.71
C GLU A 94 15.98 -8.44 -6.98
N THR A 95 15.17 -8.41 -5.92
CA THR A 95 14.93 -7.19 -5.15
C THR A 95 16.20 -6.70 -4.47
N VAL A 96 16.97 -7.60 -3.83
CA VAL A 96 18.23 -7.24 -3.17
C VAL A 96 19.29 -6.84 -4.21
N LEU A 97 19.42 -7.58 -5.31
CA LEU A 97 20.44 -7.33 -6.34
C LEU A 97 20.20 -6.04 -7.14
N ASN A 98 18.94 -5.63 -7.30
CA ASN A 98 18.54 -4.37 -7.94
C ASN A 98 18.48 -3.17 -6.97
N SER A 99 18.69 -3.40 -5.67
CA SER A 99 18.70 -2.34 -4.66
C SER A 99 20.04 -1.59 -4.61
N ARG A 100 20.09 -0.53 -3.80
CA ARG A 100 21.34 0.17 -3.41
C ARG A 100 21.80 -0.19 -1.99
N PHE A 101 21.35 -1.34 -1.48
CA PHE A 101 21.70 -1.80 -0.14
C PHE A 101 23.18 -2.14 -0.01
N ALA A 102 23.77 -1.86 1.16
CA ALA A 102 25.12 -2.29 1.52
C ALA A 102 25.25 -3.81 1.51
N ILE A 103 24.18 -4.56 1.82
CA ILE A 103 24.21 -6.04 1.76
C ILE A 103 24.33 -6.62 0.35
N ARG A 104 24.13 -5.82 -0.70
CA ARG A 104 24.05 -6.29 -2.10
C ARG A 104 25.28 -7.08 -2.54
N ASP A 105 26.47 -6.57 -2.26
CA ASP A 105 27.71 -7.18 -2.76
C ASP A 105 27.99 -8.52 -2.07
N ALA A 106 27.69 -8.62 -0.78
CA ALA A 106 27.74 -9.88 -0.05
C ALA A 106 26.65 -10.87 -0.56
N TRP A 107 25.46 -10.37 -0.85
CA TRP A 107 24.34 -11.18 -1.37
C TRP A 107 24.64 -11.76 -2.75
N MET A 108 25.33 -11.00 -3.61
CA MET A 108 25.72 -11.45 -4.96
C MET A 108 26.61 -12.69 -4.95
N LEU A 109 27.41 -12.88 -3.90
CA LEU A 109 28.29 -14.05 -3.77
C LEU A 109 27.50 -15.33 -3.45
N GLN A 110 26.41 -15.21 -2.70
CA GLN A 110 25.61 -16.34 -2.21
C GLN A 110 24.10 -16.03 -2.22
N PRO A 111 23.48 -15.83 -3.40
CA PRO A 111 22.05 -15.61 -3.51
C PRO A 111 21.25 -16.85 -3.10
N LEU A 112 19.97 -16.67 -2.76
CA LEU A 112 19.09 -17.76 -2.34
C LEU A 112 18.88 -18.80 -3.44
N GLN A 113 18.80 -18.37 -4.70
CA GLN A 113 18.72 -19.24 -5.87
C GLN A 113 19.92 -20.20 -5.97
N LEU A 114 21.13 -19.70 -5.75
CA LEU A 114 22.33 -20.52 -5.79
C LEU A 114 22.39 -21.47 -4.59
N THR A 115 22.10 -20.97 -3.40
CA THR A 115 22.22 -21.75 -2.15
C THR A 115 21.14 -22.83 -2.00
N LEU A 116 19.91 -22.57 -2.46
CA LEU A 116 18.78 -23.50 -2.31
C LEU A 116 18.49 -24.34 -3.55
N PHE A 117 18.79 -23.84 -4.75
CA PHE A 117 18.45 -24.51 -6.01
C PHE A 117 19.66 -24.81 -6.91
N GLY A 118 20.85 -24.29 -6.58
CA GLY A 118 22.04 -24.50 -7.40
C GLY A 118 21.97 -23.85 -8.79
N GLU A 119 21.05 -22.90 -9.00
CA GLU A 119 20.81 -22.24 -10.29
C GLU A 119 21.19 -20.74 -10.22
N GLN A 120 21.70 -20.19 -11.33
CA GLN A 120 22.01 -18.76 -11.47
C GLN A 120 21.12 -18.04 -12.51
N LEU A 121 20.32 -18.78 -13.30
CA LEU A 121 19.48 -18.26 -14.40
C LEU A 121 17.99 -18.17 -14.05
N ALA A 122 17.68 -17.90 -12.79
CA ALA A 122 16.31 -17.93 -12.32
C ALA A 122 15.43 -16.80 -12.85
N GLY A 123 16.01 -15.69 -13.34
CA GLY A 123 15.27 -14.64 -14.05
C GLY A 123 14.64 -15.10 -15.37
N GLU A 124 15.19 -16.12 -16.02
CA GLU A 124 14.64 -16.75 -17.22
C GLU A 124 13.78 -17.97 -16.88
N ASN A 125 14.33 -18.85 -16.04
CA ASN A 125 13.68 -20.08 -15.62
C ASN A 125 12.37 -19.85 -14.83
N PHE A 126 12.22 -18.69 -14.16
CA PHE A 126 10.95 -18.30 -13.56
C PHE A 126 9.81 -18.36 -14.57
N PHE A 127 9.99 -17.75 -15.75
CA PHE A 127 8.94 -17.70 -16.76
C PHE A 127 8.73 -19.04 -17.45
N ALA A 128 9.78 -19.84 -17.65
CA ALA A 128 9.63 -21.20 -18.15
C ALA A 128 8.75 -22.05 -17.21
N ARG A 129 9.07 -22.03 -15.91
CA ARG A 129 8.27 -22.72 -14.88
C ARG A 129 6.84 -22.17 -14.79
N LEU A 130 6.66 -20.87 -14.95
CA LEU A 130 5.33 -20.26 -15.00
C LEU A 130 4.49 -20.82 -16.15
N GLU A 131 5.04 -20.91 -17.36
CA GLU A 131 4.32 -21.51 -18.50
C GLU A 131 3.98 -22.98 -18.26
N ASP A 132 4.88 -23.76 -17.66
CA ASP A 132 4.62 -25.17 -17.30
C ASP A 132 3.47 -25.32 -16.29
N LEU A 133 3.38 -24.40 -15.32
CA LEU A 133 2.28 -24.38 -14.35
C LEU A 133 0.96 -23.96 -15.02
N ARG A 134 1.01 -22.96 -15.91
CA ARG A 134 -0.17 -22.48 -16.67
C ARG A 134 -0.74 -23.58 -17.56
N ALA A 135 0.12 -24.39 -18.19
CA ALA A 135 -0.29 -25.53 -19.00
C ALA A 135 -1.06 -26.60 -18.21
N GLN A 136 -0.78 -26.75 -16.91
CA GLN A 136 -1.46 -27.71 -16.04
C GLN A 136 -2.79 -27.17 -15.50
N GLY A 137 -2.94 -25.84 -15.35
CA GLY A 137 -4.20 -25.19 -15.01
C GLY A 137 -4.62 -25.35 -13.55
N ALA A 138 -5.87 -25.75 -13.32
CA ALA A 138 -6.52 -25.74 -12.00
C ALA A 138 -5.75 -26.46 -10.87
N PRO A 139 -5.10 -27.62 -11.09
CA PRO A 139 -4.29 -28.28 -10.06
C PRO A 139 -3.15 -27.42 -9.54
N ARG A 140 -2.65 -26.47 -10.33
CA ARG A 140 -1.54 -25.57 -10.00
C ARG A 140 -1.96 -24.18 -9.56
N LEU A 141 -3.25 -23.98 -9.26
CA LEU A 141 -3.79 -22.67 -8.93
C LEU A 141 -3.03 -21.97 -7.80
N GLN A 142 -2.69 -22.68 -6.72
CA GLN A 142 -1.96 -22.09 -5.59
C GLN A 142 -0.54 -21.64 -5.99
N SER A 143 0.14 -22.41 -6.83
CA SER A 143 1.45 -22.04 -7.36
C SER A 143 1.35 -20.82 -8.28
N LEU A 144 0.38 -20.78 -9.19
CA LEU A 144 0.12 -19.65 -10.08
C LEU A 144 -0.14 -18.36 -9.29
N GLU A 145 -0.87 -18.43 -8.18
CA GLU A 145 -1.13 -17.28 -7.30
C GLU A 145 0.17 -16.71 -6.69
N ILE A 146 1.10 -17.54 -6.25
CA ILE A 146 2.40 -17.08 -5.73
C ILE A 146 3.22 -16.41 -6.83
N TYR A 147 3.29 -17.02 -8.02
CA TYR A 147 3.98 -16.43 -9.17
C TYR A 147 3.38 -15.07 -9.53
N TYR A 148 2.05 -14.98 -9.57
CA TYR A 148 1.34 -13.73 -9.81
C TYR A 148 1.66 -12.67 -8.74
N MET A 149 1.68 -13.05 -7.46
CA MET A 149 2.06 -12.14 -6.37
C MET A 149 3.50 -11.64 -6.51
N CYS A 150 4.46 -12.49 -6.93
CA CYS A 150 5.83 -12.05 -7.23
C CYS A 150 5.87 -10.99 -8.33
N LEU A 151 5.08 -11.17 -9.41
CA LEU A 151 4.97 -10.20 -10.51
C LEU A 151 4.36 -8.87 -10.04
N LEU A 152 3.29 -8.92 -9.23
CA LEU A 152 2.67 -7.72 -8.65
C LEU A 152 3.61 -6.96 -7.72
N LEU A 153 4.48 -7.67 -7.00
CA LEU A 153 5.53 -7.08 -6.17
C LEU A 153 6.72 -6.55 -6.99
N GLY A 154 6.69 -6.71 -8.32
CA GLY A 154 7.59 -6.09 -9.27
C GLY A 154 8.78 -6.94 -9.66
N PHE A 155 8.67 -8.26 -9.55
CA PHE A 155 9.61 -9.17 -10.21
C PHE A 155 9.52 -9.00 -11.73
N GLN A 156 10.66 -8.88 -12.39
CA GLN A 156 10.78 -8.61 -13.82
C GLN A 156 11.52 -9.73 -14.56
N GLY A 157 12.57 -10.30 -13.95
CA GLY A 157 13.46 -11.27 -14.57
C GLY A 157 13.94 -10.82 -15.96
N LYS A 158 13.87 -11.73 -16.94
CA LYS A 158 14.26 -11.44 -18.33
C LYS A 158 13.56 -10.24 -18.99
N TYR A 159 12.37 -9.86 -18.51
CA TYR A 159 11.62 -8.72 -19.07
C TYR A 159 12.18 -7.35 -18.67
N LEU A 160 13.17 -7.29 -17.78
CA LEU A 160 13.97 -6.09 -17.57
C LEU A 160 14.62 -5.62 -18.89
N ILE A 161 15.01 -6.55 -19.76
CA ILE A 161 15.64 -6.29 -21.06
C ILE A 161 14.63 -6.39 -22.21
N GLU A 162 13.73 -7.39 -22.19
CA GLU A 162 12.79 -7.65 -23.30
C GLU A 162 11.61 -6.68 -23.42
N GLY A 163 11.36 -5.86 -22.37
CA GLY A 163 10.37 -4.79 -22.35
C GLY A 163 9.26 -4.97 -21.32
N GLN A 164 9.00 -3.91 -20.53
CA GLN A 164 8.00 -3.89 -19.45
C GLN A 164 6.56 -4.06 -19.92
N GLU A 165 6.25 -3.67 -21.16
CA GLU A 165 4.89 -3.81 -21.72
C GLU A 165 4.48 -5.28 -21.83
N LYS A 166 5.42 -6.15 -22.26
CA LYS A 166 5.17 -7.61 -22.34
C LYS A 166 4.93 -8.21 -20.96
N LEU A 167 5.68 -7.77 -19.96
CA LEU A 167 5.50 -8.18 -18.57
C LEU A 167 4.12 -7.75 -18.04
N GLY A 168 3.71 -6.51 -18.32
CA GLY A 168 2.39 -6.00 -17.95
C GLY A 168 1.26 -6.82 -18.58
N TYR A 169 1.36 -7.14 -19.88
CA TYR A 169 0.40 -7.98 -20.58
C TYR A 169 0.35 -9.41 -20.00
N LEU A 170 1.51 -10.03 -19.77
CA LEU A 170 1.60 -11.37 -19.16
C LEU A 170 0.97 -11.39 -17.76
N THR A 171 1.26 -10.37 -16.95
CA THR A 171 0.72 -10.25 -15.59
C THR A 171 -0.79 -10.09 -15.59
N ALA A 172 -1.34 -9.25 -16.48
CA ALA A 172 -2.79 -9.09 -16.63
C ALA A 172 -3.46 -10.40 -17.04
N ARG A 173 -2.91 -11.07 -18.06
CA ARG A 173 -3.43 -12.35 -18.55
C ARG A 173 -3.38 -13.46 -17.49
N LEU A 174 -2.29 -13.55 -16.73
CA LEU A 174 -2.18 -14.51 -15.63
C LEU A 174 -3.24 -14.25 -14.55
N GLY A 175 -3.51 -12.97 -14.24
CA GLY A 175 -4.59 -12.58 -13.31
C GLY A 175 -5.97 -13.05 -13.77
N ASP A 176 -6.28 -12.87 -15.06
CA ASP A 176 -7.55 -13.34 -15.66
C ASP A 176 -7.67 -14.87 -15.62
N GLU A 177 -6.58 -15.58 -15.94
CA GLU A 177 -6.52 -17.05 -15.88
C GLU A 177 -6.73 -17.55 -14.45
N ILE A 178 -6.08 -16.96 -13.45
CA ILE A 178 -6.29 -17.30 -12.03
C ILE A 178 -7.74 -17.05 -11.60
N ALA A 179 -8.33 -15.91 -12.00
CA ALA A 179 -9.72 -15.58 -11.68
C ALA A 179 -10.71 -16.62 -12.27
N LEU A 180 -10.46 -17.03 -13.52
CA LEU A 180 -11.22 -18.08 -14.19
C LEU A 180 -11.09 -19.43 -13.48
N LEU A 181 -9.87 -19.85 -13.15
CA LEU A 181 -9.56 -21.13 -12.49
C LEU A 181 -10.13 -21.19 -11.06
N ARG A 182 -10.19 -20.07 -10.35
CA ARG A 182 -10.82 -19.98 -9.03
C ARG A 182 -12.35 -20.21 -9.08
N GLY A 183 -12.94 -20.33 -10.28
CA GLY A 183 -14.38 -20.46 -10.45
C GLY A 183 -15.14 -19.18 -10.13
N LYS A 184 -14.42 -18.05 -10.00
CA LYS A 184 -15.01 -16.72 -9.85
C LYS A 184 -15.45 -16.26 -11.24
N ARG A 185 -16.50 -16.91 -11.77
CA ARG A 185 -17.22 -16.42 -12.94
C ARG A 185 -17.72 -15.02 -12.62
N THR A 186 -17.01 -13.99 -13.08
CA THR A 186 -17.63 -12.71 -13.37
C THR A 186 -18.78 -13.00 -14.34
N GLY A 187 -20.01 -12.77 -13.89
CA GLY A 187 -21.21 -13.08 -14.66
C GLY A 187 -21.14 -12.47 -16.06
N PHE A 188 -21.35 -13.31 -17.06
CA PHE A 188 -21.51 -13.02 -18.48
C PHE A 188 -22.82 -12.21 -18.77
N ALA A 189 -23.07 -11.12 -18.06
CA ALA A 189 -24.26 -10.29 -18.32
C ALA A 189 -23.90 -9.13 -19.28
N PRO A 190 -24.58 -8.97 -20.45
CA PRO A 190 -24.26 -7.97 -21.48
C PRO A 190 -24.32 -6.48 -21.10
N HIS A 191 -24.61 -6.16 -19.84
CA HIS A 191 -24.71 -4.79 -19.31
C HIS A 191 -24.28 -4.69 -17.83
N TRP A 192 -23.32 -5.53 -17.41
CA TRP A 192 -22.85 -5.53 -16.02
C TRP A 192 -21.76 -4.46 -15.80
N PRO A 193 -22.09 -3.28 -15.27
CA PRO A 193 -21.46 -2.01 -15.59
C PRO A 193 -19.94 -1.96 -15.31
N LEU A 194 -19.20 -1.34 -16.23
CA LEU A 194 -17.90 -0.67 -15.97
C LEU A 194 -18.20 0.68 -15.26
N PRO A 195 -17.29 1.32 -14.49
CA PRO A 195 -15.86 1.03 -14.30
C PRO A 195 -15.31 1.36 -12.89
N ASP A 196 -14.83 0.37 -12.12
CA ASP A 196 -14.13 0.66 -10.85
C ASP A 196 -12.61 0.57 -10.98
N LYS A 197 -12.04 1.69 -11.43
CA LYS A 197 -10.92 2.40 -10.81
C LYS A 197 -9.91 1.56 -10.01
N VAL A 198 -9.15 0.67 -10.64
CA VAL A 198 -7.96 0.06 -9.99
C VAL A 198 -6.67 0.88 -10.21
N ALA A 199 -6.72 1.98 -10.94
CA ALA A 199 -5.55 2.82 -11.19
C ALA A 199 -5.46 4.09 -10.32
N HIS A 200 -6.35 4.31 -9.34
CA HIS A 200 -6.42 5.59 -8.60
C HIS A 200 -6.55 5.43 -7.07
N THR A 201 -6.01 4.37 -6.47
CA THR A 201 -5.91 4.25 -5.01
C THR A 201 -4.92 5.24 -4.35
N LEU A 202 -4.46 6.26 -5.09
CA LEU A 202 -3.72 7.41 -4.56
C LEU A 202 -4.20 8.75 -5.13
N LYS A 203 -5.51 8.93 -5.33
CA LYS A 203 -6.08 10.29 -5.28
C LYS A 203 -7.07 10.36 -4.15
N ARG A 204 -6.66 11.07 -3.10
CA ARG A 204 -7.53 11.59 -2.05
C ARG A 204 -8.63 12.38 -2.75
N ASP A 205 -9.80 11.77 -2.96
CA ASP A 205 -11.01 12.45 -3.40
C ASP A 205 -11.39 13.42 -2.29
N VAL A 206 -10.83 14.62 -2.33
CA VAL A 206 -11.25 15.71 -1.46
C VAL A 206 -12.60 16.16 -2.03
N PRO A 207 -13.72 15.91 -1.32
CA PRO A 207 -15.03 16.13 -1.91
C PRO A 207 -15.20 17.63 -2.19
N LEU A 208 -15.75 17.99 -3.36
CA LEU A 208 -15.85 19.38 -3.85
C LEU A 208 -16.45 20.34 -2.82
N TRP A 209 -17.36 19.86 -1.96
CA TRP A 209 -17.94 20.67 -0.87
C TRP A 209 -16.91 21.19 0.12
N SER A 210 -15.80 20.48 0.34
CA SER A 210 -14.73 20.92 1.25
C SER A 210 -13.90 22.06 0.67
N VAL A 211 -13.67 22.07 -0.65
CA VAL A 211 -13.04 23.18 -1.35
C VAL A 211 -13.96 24.41 -1.30
N MET A 212 -15.25 24.21 -1.53
CA MET A 212 -16.27 25.27 -1.37
C MET A 212 -16.33 25.80 0.07
N ALA A 213 -16.25 24.92 1.07
CA ALA A 213 -16.23 25.30 2.48
C ALA A 213 -14.98 26.11 2.85
N LEU A 214 -13.81 25.74 2.32
CA LEU A 214 -12.57 26.47 2.55
C LEU A 214 -12.62 27.89 1.94
N PHE A 215 -13.10 28.02 0.70
CA PHE A 215 -13.28 29.33 0.07
C PHE A 215 -14.32 30.19 0.80
N ALA A 216 -15.43 29.60 1.25
CA ALA A 216 -16.43 30.29 2.05
C ALA A 216 -15.86 30.76 3.40
N LEU A 217 -15.05 29.93 4.07
CA LEU A 217 -14.40 30.29 5.33
C LEU A 217 -13.42 31.45 5.16
N LEU A 218 -12.57 31.39 4.12
CA LEU A 218 -11.63 32.47 3.80
C LEU A 218 -12.36 33.78 3.44
N GLY A 219 -13.44 33.70 2.66
CA GLY A 219 -14.27 34.85 2.31
C GLY A 219 -14.95 35.48 3.54
N LEU A 220 -15.47 34.66 4.45
CA LEU A 220 -16.07 35.12 5.71
C LEU A 220 -15.05 35.85 6.58
N LEU A 221 -13.85 35.29 6.74
CA LEU A 221 -12.78 35.92 7.53
C LEU A 221 -12.34 37.25 6.92
N ALA A 222 -12.22 37.32 5.58
CA ALA A 222 -11.91 38.58 4.90
C ALA A 222 -13.01 39.63 5.10
N PHE A 223 -14.30 39.25 5.01
CA PHE A 223 -15.42 40.15 5.21
C PHE A 223 -15.48 40.68 6.65
N LEU A 224 -15.32 39.81 7.65
CA LEU A 224 -15.29 40.20 9.06
C LEU A 224 -14.10 41.10 9.37
N GLY A 225 -12.92 40.77 8.83
CA GLY A 225 -11.72 41.58 8.97
C GLY A 225 -11.90 42.98 8.37
N MET A 226 -12.43 43.06 7.15
CA MET A 226 -12.71 44.34 6.49
C MET A 226 -13.77 45.15 7.24
N GLY A 227 -14.82 44.51 7.75
CA GLY A 227 -15.83 45.17 8.57
C GLY A 227 -15.26 45.72 9.87
N HIS A 228 -14.38 44.98 10.54
CA HIS A 228 -13.69 45.46 11.73
C HIS A 228 -12.76 46.64 11.44
N PHE A 229 -12.02 46.59 10.32
CA PHE A 229 -11.15 47.68 9.88
C PHE A 229 -11.95 48.94 9.54
N LEU A 230 -13.06 48.81 8.81
CA LEU A 230 -13.94 49.94 8.51
C LEU A 230 -14.63 50.50 9.76
N ASN A 231 -15.04 49.65 10.69
CA ASN A 231 -15.67 50.10 11.93
C ASN A 231 -14.68 50.83 12.84
N THR A 232 -13.42 50.39 12.86
CA THR A 232 -12.36 51.12 13.60
C THR A 232 -12.05 52.46 12.95
N GLU A 233 -11.91 52.51 11.62
CA GLU A 233 -11.76 53.76 10.84
C GLU A 233 -12.95 54.71 11.06
N MET A 234 -14.20 54.22 11.01
CA MET A 234 -15.41 55.01 11.26
C MET A 234 -15.45 55.57 12.69
N GLN A 235 -15.08 54.78 13.70
CA GLN A 235 -15.04 55.24 15.09
C GLN A 235 -13.98 56.33 15.28
N THR A 236 -12.80 56.21 14.65
CA THR A 236 -11.78 57.27 14.66
C THR A 236 -12.19 58.52 13.88
N ALA A 237 -12.91 58.35 12.76
CA ALA A 237 -13.39 59.46 11.93
C ALA A 237 -14.60 60.20 12.54
N MET A 238 -15.43 59.51 13.34
CA MET A 238 -16.59 60.09 14.03
C MET A 238 -16.31 60.56 15.47
N ALA A 239 -15.18 60.16 16.07
CA ALA A 239 -14.75 60.66 17.39
C ALA A 239 -14.78 62.20 17.53
N PRO A 240 -14.47 63.02 16.50
CA PRO A 240 -14.58 64.49 16.59
C PRO A 240 -16.02 65.03 16.54
N TYR A 241 -16.99 64.26 16.03
CA TYR A 241 -18.38 64.70 15.85
C TYR A 241 -19.28 64.40 17.07
N HIS A 242 -18.87 63.48 17.95
CA HIS A 242 -19.66 63.12 19.13
C HIS A 242 -19.71 64.24 20.19
N ASP A 243 -18.74 65.15 20.23
CA ASP A 243 -18.69 66.24 21.22
C ASP A 243 -19.56 67.47 20.85
N ILE A 244 -20.14 67.50 19.64
CA ILE A 244 -20.94 68.62 19.15
C ILE A 244 -22.44 68.46 19.46
N VAL A 245 -22.90 67.25 19.82
CA VAL A 245 -24.30 66.98 20.20
C VAL A 245 -24.45 66.94 21.73
N LYS A 246 -24.08 68.04 22.39
CA LYS A 246 -24.64 68.36 23.72
C LYS A 246 -25.98 69.05 23.49
N LEU A 247 -27.08 68.34 23.77
CA LEU A 247 -28.41 68.95 23.79
C LEU A 247 -28.39 70.18 24.70
N GLY A 248 -28.84 71.33 24.17
CA GLY A 248 -28.97 72.57 24.92
C GLY A 248 -29.82 72.41 26.19
N PRO A 249 -29.60 73.27 27.20
CA PRO A 249 -30.16 73.07 28.53
C PRO A 249 -31.69 72.99 28.48
N ARG A 250 -32.24 71.96 29.14
CA ARG A 250 -33.67 71.68 29.22
C ARG A 250 -34.39 72.90 29.79
N ALA A 251 -35.20 73.57 28.96
CA ALA A 251 -35.92 74.78 29.33
C ALA A 251 -36.86 74.51 30.52
N ALA A 252 -36.75 75.33 31.55
CA ALA A 252 -37.57 75.25 32.76
C ALA A 252 -39.02 75.66 32.45
N HIS A 253 -39.97 74.79 32.81
CA HIS A 253 -41.40 75.01 32.63
C HIS A 253 -41.92 75.87 33.80
N LEU A 254 -42.20 77.15 33.55
CA LEU A 254 -42.81 78.06 34.54
C LEU A 254 -44.32 78.15 34.26
N THR A 255 -45.11 77.51 35.10
CA THR A 255 -46.58 77.56 35.05
C THR A 255 -47.06 78.78 35.83
N ILE A 256 -47.46 79.85 35.14
CA ILE A 256 -48.05 81.04 35.77
C ILE A 256 -49.56 80.80 35.89
N SER A 257 -50.05 80.57 37.10
CA SER A 257 -51.48 80.63 37.43
C SER A 257 -51.86 82.07 37.75
N LEU A 258 -52.78 82.65 36.97
CA LEU A 258 -53.40 83.94 37.28
C LEU A 258 -54.57 83.74 38.27
N PRO A 259 -54.76 84.66 39.22
CA PRO A 259 -55.83 84.60 40.24
C PRO A 259 -57.22 84.93 39.69
#